data_AF-A0AAE8N9J0-F1
#
_entry.id   AF-A0AAE8N9J0-F1
#
_cell.length_a   1.000
_cell.length_b   1.000
_cell.length_c   1.000
_cell.angle_alpha   90.00
_cell.angle_beta   90.00
_cell.angle_gamma   90.00
#
_symmetry.space_group_name_H-M   'P 1'
#
loop_
_entity.id
_entity.type
_entity.pdbx_description
1 polymer ?
#
loop_
_entity_poly.entity_id
_entity_poly.type
_entity_poly.pdbx_seq_one_letter_code
_entity_poly.pdbx_strand_id
1 'polypeptide(L)'
;MTPDKALELKRSKRRALWLLLAAVAVFVTTILLPRGPWVDGFKAVAEAAMVGALADWFAVVALFRRVPIPFVSRHTEIIPKNKDKIADNLAVFVREKFLGPDALAAQIRQHDPAQKLGAWLGEPANTDALGGYVTKLMSFALDMTDDARIQSFVHDAFRAVIDRVDLSQSAGAILDTLTKDGRHQVLLDDAIEQVVDVLDKEENREVIAGFIVEWLKTQYPKVEKIMPTQWFGENGARMLASAVSRVLEGVAADPEHELRQRFDRTVVRLTERLKHDPAFIAKGEEIKRYVRDGAAFNEYVRDLWDQLRAWLKADLARPDSALHRQAATLGGWLGARLAESPALRASLNEHVEKAVHEMAPDFADFLMRHIRDTVRNWDAREMSRQIELNIGKDLQYIRINGTLVGGLIGLGLYLVSLVPRWAAGWPH
;
A
#
# COMPACT_ATOMS: atom_id res chain seq x y z
N MET A 1 12.00 29.43 3.13
CA MET A 1 13.31 30.07 2.81
C MET A 1 13.82 30.76 4.07
N THR A 2 14.93 30.33 4.66
CA THR A 2 15.46 31.00 5.87
C THR A 2 16.31 32.22 5.46
N PRO A 3 15.97 33.45 5.91
CA PRO A 3 16.70 34.67 5.55
C PRO A 3 18.19 34.63 5.97
N ASP A 4 18.53 33.80 6.94
CA ASP A 4 19.88 33.65 7.48
C ASP A 4 20.89 33.12 6.46
N LYS A 5 20.52 32.10 5.66
CA LYS A 5 21.45 31.48 4.69
C LYS A 5 21.87 32.46 3.59
N ALA A 6 20.93 33.29 3.12
CA ALA A 6 21.22 34.30 2.11
C ALA A 6 22.16 35.40 2.64
N LEU A 7 21.98 35.80 3.90
CA LEU A 7 22.85 36.78 4.57
C LEU A 7 24.25 36.21 4.80
N GLU A 8 24.37 34.95 5.23
CA GLU A 8 25.65 34.27 5.39
C GLU A 8 26.43 34.18 4.08
N LEU A 9 25.77 33.78 2.99
CA LEU A 9 26.39 33.70 1.67
C LEU A 9 26.90 35.08 1.23
N LYS A 10 26.11 36.15 1.41
CA LYS A 10 26.53 37.53 1.09
C LYS A 10 27.76 37.94 1.87
N ARG A 11 27.81 37.66 3.18
CA ARG A 11 28.97 37.97 4.03
C ARG A 11 30.21 37.21 3.57
N SER A 12 30.09 35.92 3.26
CA SER A 12 31.21 35.09 2.80
C SER A 12 31.77 35.59 1.46
N LYS A 13 30.88 35.85 0.48
CA LYS A 13 31.28 36.45 -0.82
C LYS A 13 32.02 37.77 -0.65
N ARG A 14 31.57 38.62 0.28
CA ARG A 14 32.21 39.90 0.58
C ARG A 14 33.61 39.71 1.16
N ARG A 15 33.83 38.76 2.07
CA ARG A 15 35.17 38.46 2.62
C ARG A 15 36.14 37.99 1.54
N ALA A 16 35.72 37.04 0.71
CA ALA A 16 36.55 36.53 -0.38
C ALA A 16 36.87 37.64 -1.41
N LEU A 17 35.93 38.55 -1.67
CA LEU A 17 36.18 39.71 -2.52
C LEU A 17 37.18 40.69 -1.90
N TRP A 18 37.06 40.99 -0.60
CA TRP A 18 38.00 41.87 0.10
C TRP A 18 39.44 41.35 0.08
N LEU A 19 39.64 40.04 0.25
CA LEU A 19 40.97 39.43 0.16
C LEU A 19 41.57 39.55 -1.25
N LEU A 20 40.76 39.34 -2.30
CA LEU A 20 41.21 39.59 -3.67
C LEU A 20 41.59 41.06 -3.88
N LEU A 21 40.76 42.00 -3.43
CA LEU A 21 41.04 43.44 -3.55
C LEU A 21 42.31 43.84 -2.78
N ALA A 22 42.54 43.25 -1.61
CA ALA A 22 43.76 43.45 -0.85
C ALA A 22 45.00 42.94 -1.60
N ALA A 23 44.94 41.73 -2.18
CA ALA A 23 46.03 41.20 -3.01
C ALA A 23 46.31 42.09 -4.24
N VAL A 24 45.26 42.58 -4.91
CA VAL A 24 45.39 43.54 -6.03
C VAL A 24 46.03 44.84 -5.57
N ALA A 25 45.61 45.39 -4.42
CA ALA A 25 46.19 46.63 -3.89
C ALA A 25 47.68 46.46 -3.55
N VAL A 26 48.07 45.34 -2.94
CA VAL A 26 49.49 45.02 -2.70
C VAL A 26 50.25 44.90 -4.03
N PHE A 27 49.70 44.21 -5.02
CA PHE A 27 50.32 44.09 -6.34
C PHE A 27 50.52 45.46 -7.01
N VAL A 28 49.49 46.31 -7.06
CA VAL A 28 49.56 47.65 -7.66
C VAL A 28 50.53 48.55 -6.93
N THR A 29 50.54 48.54 -5.59
CA THR A 29 51.50 49.33 -4.81
C THR A 29 52.94 48.87 -5.08
N THR A 30 53.21 47.56 -5.15
CA THR A 30 54.56 47.05 -5.47
C THR A 30 55.06 47.44 -6.88
N ILE A 31 54.16 47.75 -7.82
CA ILE A 31 54.55 48.27 -9.15
C ILE A 31 55.05 49.72 -9.07
N LEU A 32 54.53 50.51 -8.13
CA LEU A 32 54.85 51.93 -7.97
C LEU A 32 56.07 52.19 -7.08
N LEU A 33 56.52 51.20 -6.30
CA LEU A 33 57.68 51.32 -5.41
C LEU A 33 59.00 51.01 -6.14
N PRO A 34 60.14 51.57 -5.68
CA PRO A 34 61.47 51.21 -6.18
C PRO A 34 61.75 49.71 -6.03
N ARG A 35 62.43 49.13 -7.02
CA ARG A 35 62.77 47.70 -7.01
C ARG A 35 63.73 47.37 -5.87
N GLY A 36 63.41 46.31 -5.13
CA GLY A 36 64.24 45.77 -4.05
C GLY A 36 63.79 44.36 -3.68
N PRO A 37 64.63 43.56 -3.01
CA PRO A 37 64.35 42.15 -2.75
C PRO A 37 63.10 41.91 -1.90
N TRP A 38 62.72 42.86 -1.05
CA TRP A 38 61.47 42.80 -0.29
C TRP A 38 60.25 43.14 -1.15
N VAL A 39 60.36 44.17 -2.00
CA VAL A 39 59.27 44.61 -2.91
C VAL A 39 58.97 43.53 -3.96
N ASP A 40 60.02 42.92 -4.53
CA ASP A 40 59.87 41.83 -5.50
C ASP A 40 59.24 40.57 -4.87
N GLY A 41 59.54 40.30 -3.59
CA GLY A 41 58.91 39.21 -2.84
C GLY A 41 57.44 39.44 -2.57
N PHE A 42 57.06 40.63 -2.07
CA PHE A 42 55.65 40.99 -1.90
C PHE A 42 54.89 41.02 -3.22
N LYS A 43 55.53 41.45 -4.31
CA LYS A 43 54.96 41.39 -5.66
C LYS A 43 54.66 39.95 -6.08
N ALA A 44 55.62 39.04 -5.93
CA ALA A 44 55.44 37.63 -6.30
C ALA A 44 54.33 36.94 -5.47
N VAL A 45 54.27 37.23 -4.17
CA VAL A 45 53.19 36.77 -3.30
C VAL A 45 51.84 37.31 -3.74
N ALA A 46 51.74 38.62 -3.98
CA ALA A 46 50.48 39.26 -4.38
C ALA A 46 50.01 38.81 -5.77
N GLU A 47 50.94 38.64 -6.71
CA GLU A 47 50.66 38.13 -8.05
C GLU A 47 50.10 36.71 -8.00
N ALA A 48 50.78 35.80 -7.27
CA ALA A 48 50.34 34.42 -7.15
C ALA A 48 49.04 34.28 -6.34
N ALA A 49 48.86 35.09 -5.28
CA ALA A 49 47.61 35.15 -4.51
C ALA A 49 46.45 35.65 -5.36
N MET A 50 46.66 36.68 -6.19
CA MET A 50 45.64 37.21 -7.11
C MET A 50 45.25 36.17 -8.16
N VAL A 51 46.23 35.49 -8.78
CA VAL A 51 45.96 34.44 -9.77
C VAL A 51 45.17 33.28 -9.16
N GLY A 52 45.57 32.78 -7.98
CA GLY A 52 44.83 31.73 -7.27
C GLY A 52 43.39 32.14 -6.93
N ALA A 53 43.22 33.36 -6.40
CA ALA A 53 41.90 33.91 -6.07
C ALA A 53 40.98 34.10 -7.29
N LEU A 54 41.54 34.44 -8.45
CA LEU A 54 40.82 34.58 -9.72
C LEU A 54 40.47 33.23 -10.35
N ALA A 55 41.37 32.25 -10.28
CA ALA A 55 41.13 30.90 -10.78
C ALA A 55 39.97 30.23 -10.02
N ASP A 56 39.98 30.29 -8.69
CA ASP A 56 38.91 29.73 -7.86
C ASP A 56 37.61 30.51 -8.02
N TRP A 57 37.67 31.84 -8.17
CA TRP A 57 36.49 32.63 -8.50
C TRP A 57 35.85 32.14 -9.80
N PHE A 58 36.67 31.94 -10.84
CA PHE A 58 36.19 31.45 -12.12
C PHE A 58 35.54 30.06 -11.98
N ALA A 59 36.18 29.11 -11.28
CA ALA A 59 35.65 27.77 -11.07
C ALA A 59 34.30 27.76 -10.33
N VAL A 60 34.20 28.51 -9.21
CA VAL A 60 32.98 28.57 -8.41
C VAL A 60 31.85 29.27 -9.18
N VAL A 61 32.13 30.37 -9.88
CA VAL A 61 31.10 31.07 -10.67
C VAL A 61 30.65 30.22 -11.86
N ALA A 62 31.58 29.53 -12.55
CA ALA A 62 31.28 28.63 -13.65
C ALA A 62 30.38 27.46 -13.25
N LEU A 63 30.36 27.07 -11.97
CA LEU A 63 29.46 26.03 -11.48
C LEU A 63 27.98 26.48 -11.54
N PHE A 64 27.69 27.76 -11.24
CA PHE A 64 26.32 28.27 -11.06
C PHE A 64 25.83 29.24 -12.15
N ARG A 65 26.71 29.98 -12.82
CA ARG A 65 26.34 31.10 -13.71
C ARG A 65 27.17 31.14 -14.98
N ARG A 66 26.61 31.73 -16.04
CA ARG A 66 27.33 31.95 -17.30
C ARG A 66 28.41 33.00 -17.10
N VAL A 67 29.65 32.66 -17.41
CA VAL A 67 30.74 33.63 -17.43
C VAL A 67 30.88 34.19 -18.86
N PRO A 68 30.80 35.51 -19.08
CA PRO A 68 30.79 36.12 -20.42
C PRO A 68 32.21 36.23 -21.03
N ILE A 69 32.95 35.12 -21.06
CA ILE A 69 34.27 35.03 -21.72
C ILE A 69 34.10 34.21 -23.02
N PRO A 70 34.41 34.75 -24.21
CA PRO A 70 34.06 34.15 -25.51
C PRO A 70 34.46 32.68 -25.69
N PHE A 71 35.62 32.27 -25.20
CA PHE A 71 36.13 30.89 -25.34
C PHE A 71 35.73 29.96 -24.19
N VAL A 72 35.53 30.51 -23.00
CA VAL A 72 35.34 29.71 -21.77
C VAL A 72 33.85 29.53 -21.44
N SER A 73 32.98 30.42 -21.94
CA SER A 73 31.54 30.41 -21.66
C SER A 73 30.82 29.10 -22.00
N ARG A 74 31.34 28.30 -22.95
CA ARG A 74 30.78 27.00 -23.34
C ARG A 74 30.72 25.98 -22.20
N HIS A 75 31.70 26.00 -21.28
CA HIS A 75 31.82 25.06 -20.16
C HIS A 75 31.44 25.66 -18.80
N THR A 76 30.65 26.74 -18.81
CA THR A 76 30.09 27.36 -17.59
C THR A 76 28.63 26.96 -17.40
N GLU A 77 28.04 27.25 -16.24
CA GLU A 77 26.71 26.79 -15.81
C GLU A 77 26.61 25.27 -15.68
N ILE A 78 27.61 24.65 -15.07
CA ILE A 78 27.70 23.18 -14.96
C ILE A 78 26.47 22.61 -14.24
N ILE A 79 26.04 23.19 -13.11
CA ILE A 79 24.86 22.70 -12.37
C ILE A 79 23.57 22.86 -13.19
N PRO A 80 23.23 24.06 -13.71
CA PRO A 80 22.07 24.22 -14.58
C PRO A 80 22.05 23.27 -15.78
N LYS A 81 23.19 23.07 -16.47
CA LYS A 81 23.28 22.20 -17.65
C LYS A 81 23.16 20.72 -17.34
N ASN A 82 23.58 20.28 -16.15
CA ASN A 82 23.52 18.88 -15.74
C ASN A 82 22.30 18.57 -14.87
N LYS A 83 21.29 19.45 -14.81
CA LYS A 83 20.04 19.23 -14.04
C LYS A 83 19.45 17.85 -14.28
N ASP A 84 19.28 17.45 -15.54
CA ASP A 84 18.62 16.19 -15.88
C ASP A 84 19.46 14.98 -15.46
N LYS A 85 20.79 15.08 -15.55
CA LYS A 85 21.69 14.04 -15.04
C LYS A 85 21.66 13.94 -13.51
N ILE A 86 21.55 15.08 -12.82
CA ILE A 86 21.39 15.12 -11.36
C ILE A 86 20.07 14.47 -10.97
N ALA A 87 18.98 14.73 -11.71
CA ALA A 87 17.69 14.09 -11.51
C ALA A 87 17.78 12.56 -11.65
N ASP A 88 18.43 12.09 -12.71
CA ASP A 88 18.59 10.66 -12.99
C ASP A 88 19.41 9.96 -11.89
N ASN A 89 20.55 10.54 -11.52
CA ASN A 89 21.42 9.97 -10.48
C ASN A 89 20.77 10.00 -9.09
N LEU A 90 20.05 11.08 -8.76
CA LEU A 90 19.34 11.18 -7.49
C LEU A 90 18.26 10.10 -7.39
N ALA A 91 17.52 9.88 -8.46
CA ALA A 91 16.45 8.88 -8.47
C ALA A 91 17.01 7.44 -8.32
N VAL A 92 18.13 7.12 -8.97
CA VAL A 92 18.85 5.85 -8.78
C VAL A 92 19.35 5.71 -7.34
N PHE A 93 19.97 6.77 -6.81
CA PHE A 93 20.47 6.76 -5.43
C PHE A 93 19.34 6.50 -4.41
N VAL A 94 18.18 7.15 -4.57
CA VAL A 94 17.03 6.93 -3.68
C VAL A 94 16.53 5.49 -3.76
N ARG A 95 16.43 4.92 -4.97
CA ARG A 95 16.07 3.52 -5.17
C ARG A 95 17.02 2.58 -4.43
N GLU A 96 18.32 2.69 -4.68
CA GLU A 96 19.31 1.75 -4.14
C GLU A 96 19.52 1.87 -2.64
N LYS A 97 19.44 3.09 -2.08
CA LYS A 97 19.78 3.32 -0.67
C LYS A 97 18.58 3.32 0.27
N PHE A 98 17.39 3.67 -0.21
CA PHE A 98 16.22 3.86 0.65
C PHE A 98 15.05 2.94 0.30
N LEU A 99 14.92 2.53 -0.97
CA LEU A 99 13.76 1.77 -1.46
C LEU A 99 14.12 0.34 -1.88
N GLY A 100 15.32 -0.13 -1.55
CA GLY A 100 15.71 -1.53 -1.74
C GLY A 100 14.80 -2.44 -0.91
N PRO A 101 14.35 -3.60 -1.44
CA PRO A 101 13.50 -4.54 -0.71
C PRO A 101 14.09 -4.91 0.65
N ASP A 102 15.38 -5.24 0.69
CA ASP A 102 16.08 -5.60 1.93
C ASP A 102 16.17 -4.44 2.93
N ALA A 103 16.35 -3.21 2.43
CA ALA A 103 16.44 -2.02 3.27
C ALA A 103 15.09 -1.70 3.92
N LEU A 104 14.00 -1.77 3.13
CA LEU A 104 12.64 -1.55 3.62
C LEU A 104 12.20 -2.67 4.58
N ALA A 105 12.50 -3.94 4.25
CA ALA A 105 12.25 -5.07 5.12
C ALA A 105 13.01 -4.96 6.45
N ALA A 106 14.29 -4.57 6.41
CA ALA A 106 15.08 -4.33 7.61
C ALA A 106 14.48 -3.21 8.49
N GLN A 107 13.98 -2.14 7.88
CA GLN A 107 13.27 -1.07 8.61
C GLN A 107 11.97 -1.57 9.25
N ILE A 108 11.20 -2.42 8.56
CA ILE A 108 9.99 -3.04 9.13
C ILE A 108 10.33 -3.92 10.33
N ARG A 109 11.34 -4.79 10.19
CA ARG A 109 11.80 -5.66 11.29
C ARG A 109 12.27 -4.87 12.50
N GLN A 110 12.96 -3.74 12.28
CA GLN A 110 13.44 -2.88 13.37
C GLN A 110 12.30 -2.20 14.14
N HIS A 111 11.15 -1.97 13.49
CA HIS A 111 10.08 -1.15 14.04
C HIS A 111 8.84 -1.91 14.51
N ASP A 112 8.78 -3.23 14.33
CA ASP A 112 7.66 -4.11 14.72
C ASP A 112 6.28 -3.45 14.48
N PRO A 113 5.85 -3.32 13.22
CA PRO A 113 4.61 -2.62 12.91
C PRO A 113 3.39 -3.26 13.56
N ALA A 114 3.37 -4.59 13.74
CA ALA A 114 2.27 -5.27 14.41
C ALA A 114 2.16 -4.87 15.89
N GLN A 115 3.29 -4.72 16.59
CA GLN A 115 3.28 -4.20 17.97
C GLN A 115 2.80 -2.75 18.04
N LYS A 116 3.31 -1.88 17.15
CA LYS A 116 2.88 -0.47 17.11
C LYS A 116 1.39 -0.34 16.78
N LEU A 117 0.90 -1.13 15.82
CA LEU A 117 -0.50 -1.19 15.46
C LEU A 117 -1.36 -1.68 16.62
N GLY A 118 -0.93 -2.74 17.30
CA GLY A 118 -1.62 -3.27 18.48
C GLY A 118 -1.69 -2.25 19.62
N ALA A 119 -0.59 -1.56 19.91
CA ALA A 119 -0.55 -0.49 20.92
C ALA A 119 -1.46 0.69 20.55
N TRP A 120 -1.41 1.14 19.29
CA TRP A 120 -2.27 2.21 18.78
C TRP A 120 -3.75 1.83 18.88
N LEU A 121 -4.13 0.64 18.43
CA LEU A 121 -5.50 0.10 18.52
C LEU A 121 -5.95 -0.23 19.95
N GLY A 122 -5.02 -0.33 20.91
CA GLY A 122 -5.34 -0.54 22.32
C GLY A 122 -5.88 0.69 23.01
N GLU A 123 -5.68 1.89 22.44
CA GLU A 123 -6.19 3.14 22.99
C GLU A 123 -7.62 3.45 22.49
N PRO A 124 -8.60 3.69 23.37
CA PRO A 124 -9.99 3.96 22.96
C PRO A 124 -10.17 5.18 22.03
N ALA A 125 -9.32 6.20 22.18
CA ALA A 125 -9.36 7.39 21.33
C ALA A 125 -8.96 7.07 19.88
N ASN A 126 -8.05 6.12 19.69
CA ASN A 126 -7.56 5.73 18.37
C ASN A 126 -8.55 4.81 17.65
N THR A 127 -9.24 3.93 18.37
CA THR A 127 -10.30 3.09 17.80
C THR A 127 -11.54 3.90 17.42
N ASP A 128 -11.86 4.95 18.19
CA ASP A 128 -12.86 5.94 17.80
C ASP A 128 -12.44 6.71 16.53
N ALA A 129 -11.19 7.17 16.47
CA ALA A 129 -10.64 7.79 15.27
C ALA A 129 -10.67 6.85 14.06
N LEU A 130 -10.37 5.55 14.25
CA LEU A 130 -10.48 4.52 13.22
C LEU A 130 -11.91 4.43 12.68
N GLY A 131 -12.92 4.43 13.55
CA GLY A 131 -14.33 4.51 13.14
C GLY A 131 -14.59 5.73 12.25
N GLY A 132 -14.04 6.89 12.63
CA GLY A 132 -14.15 8.12 11.84
C GLY A 132 -13.46 8.05 10.47
N TYR A 133 -12.33 7.35 10.37
CA TYR A 133 -11.66 7.13 9.09
C TYR A 133 -12.43 6.15 8.20
N VAL A 134 -12.93 5.05 8.76
CA VAL A 134 -13.72 4.05 8.03
C VAL A 134 -15.00 4.66 7.49
N THR A 135 -15.71 5.46 8.29
CA THR A 135 -16.93 6.15 7.85
C THR A 135 -16.66 7.17 6.74
N LYS A 136 -15.58 7.96 6.84
CA LYS A 136 -15.16 8.89 5.76
C LYS A 136 -14.80 8.15 4.47
N LEU A 137 -14.02 7.08 4.58
CA LEU A 137 -13.62 6.27 3.42
C LEU A 137 -14.84 5.62 2.77
N MET A 138 -15.77 5.08 3.56
CA MET A 138 -17.00 4.48 3.07
C MET A 138 -17.91 5.52 2.42
N SER A 139 -18.00 6.72 2.99
CA SER A 139 -18.76 7.84 2.38
C SER A 139 -18.19 8.18 1.00
N PHE A 140 -16.87 8.36 0.91
CA PHE A 140 -16.21 8.61 -0.37
C PHE A 140 -16.42 7.47 -1.38
N ALA A 141 -16.33 6.22 -0.94
CA ALA A 141 -16.57 5.05 -1.79
C ALA A 141 -18.02 5.01 -2.30
N LEU A 142 -19.00 5.31 -1.45
CA LEU A 142 -20.42 5.37 -1.83
C LEU A 142 -20.67 6.50 -2.83
N ASP A 143 -20.09 7.67 -2.61
CA ASP A 143 -20.20 8.80 -3.54
C ASP A 143 -19.60 8.46 -4.91
N MET A 144 -18.48 7.74 -4.96
CA MET A 144 -17.93 7.23 -6.22
C MET A 144 -18.89 6.26 -6.92
N THR A 145 -19.60 5.42 -6.16
CA THR A 145 -20.54 4.44 -6.74
C THR A 145 -21.83 5.07 -7.27
N ASP A 146 -22.07 6.36 -7.04
CA ASP A 146 -23.17 7.11 -7.68
C ASP A 146 -22.84 7.47 -9.15
N ASP A 147 -21.58 7.40 -9.56
CA ASP A 147 -21.20 7.59 -10.97
C ASP A 147 -21.69 6.40 -11.81
N ALA A 148 -22.46 6.69 -12.86
CA ALA A 148 -23.00 5.69 -13.78
C ALA A 148 -21.92 4.75 -14.35
N ARG A 149 -20.68 5.22 -14.50
CA ARG A 149 -19.54 4.41 -14.97
C ARG A 149 -19.08 3.39 -13.93
N ILE A 150 -19.15 3.74 -12.65
CA ILE A 150 -18.80 2.82 -11.56
C ILE A 150 -19.92 1.77 -11.40
N GLN A 151 -21.18 2.17 -11.55
CA GLN A 151 -22.30 1.22 -11.55
C GLN A 151 -22.16 0.19 -12.69
N SER A 152 -21.85 0.63 -13.92
CA SER A 152 -21.59 -0.30 -15.02
C SER A 152 -20.37 -1.17 -14.75
N PHE A 153 -19.29 -0.63 -14.17
CA PHE A 153 -18.11 -1.41 -13.81
C PHE A 153 -18.41 -2.51 -12.78
N VAL A 154 -19.15 -2.20 -11.70
CA VAL A 154 -19.54 -3.20 -10.69
C VAL A 154 -20.41 -4.28 -11.31
N HIS A 155 -21.35 -3.88 -12.17
CA HIS A 155 -22.21 -4.79 -12.91
C HIS A 155 -21.40 -5.73 -13.83
N ASP A 156 -20.44 -5.18 -14.57
CA ASP A 156 -19.58 -5.95 -15.47
C ASP A 156 -18.60 -6.85 -14.71
N ALA A 157 -18.08 -6.39 -13.58
CA ALA A 157 -17.26 -7.20 -12.67
C ALA A 157 -18.06 -8.36 -12.11
N PHE A 158 -19.30 -8.13 -11.67
CA PHE A 158 -20.19 -9.20 -11.17
C PHE A 158 -20.48 -10.24 -12.26
N ARG A 159 -20.80 -9.80 -13.49
CA ARG A 159 -20.95 -10.71 -14.64
C ARG A 159 -19.67 -11.49 -14.92
N ALA A 160 -18.51 -10.84 -14.90
CA ALA A 160 -17.23 -11.49 -15.14
C ALA A 160 -16.90 -12.55 -14.07
N VAL A 161 -17.29 -12.31 -12.81
CA VAL A 161 -17.15 -13.30 -11.73
C VAL A 161 -18.07 -14.49 -11.97
N ILE A 162 -19.37 -14.25 -12.25
CA ILE A 162 -20.31 -15.34 -12.57
C ILE A 162 -19.80 -16.16 -13.76
N ASP A 163 -19.30 -15.50 -14.80
CA ASP A 163 -18.80 -16.16 -16.01
C ASP A 163 -17.63 -17.11 -15.72
N ARG A 164 -16.79 -16.80 -14.73
CA ARG A 164 -15.66 -17.64 -14.31
C ARG A 164 -16.04 -18.79 -13.39
N VAL A 165 -17.20 -18.72 -12.72
CA VAL A 165 -17.64 -19.77 -11.79
C VAL A 165 -18.37 -20.86 -12.57
N ASP A 166 -17.89 -22.10 -12.45
CA ASP A 166 -18.62 -23.30 -12.85
C ASP A 166 -19.46 -23.75 -11.64
N LEU A 167 -20.78 -23.53 -11.70
CA LEU A 167 -21.68 -23.80 -10.57
C LEU A 167 -21.70 -25.29 -10.21
N SER A 168 -21.62 -26.20 -11.19
CA SER A 168 -21.72 -27.63 -10.96
C SER A 168 -20.44 -28.18 -10.33
N GLN A 169 -19.28 -27.78 -10.86
CA GLN A 169 -18.00 -28.15 -10.25
C GLN A 169 -17.80 -27.52 -8.87
N SER A 170 -18.21 -26.26 -8.68
CA SER A 170 -18.09 -25.57 -7.39
C SER A 170 -18.97 -26.22 -6.32
N ALA A 171 -20.23 -26.54 -6.65
CA ALA A 171 -21.12 -27.29 -5.76
C ALA A 171 -20.55 -28.67 -5.42
N GLY A 172 -19.99 -29.36 -6.42
CA GLY A 172 -19.29 -30.62 -6.23
C GLY A 172 -18.09 -30.49 -5.30
N ALA A 173 -17.25 -29.46 -5.44
CA ALA A 173 -16.08 -29.25 -4.58
C ALA A 173 -16.45 -28.90 -3.12
N ILE A 174 -17.52 -28.12 -2.92
CA ILE A 174 -18.05 -27.82 -1.58
C ILE A 174 -18.57 -29.10 -0.93
N LEU A 175 -19.41 -29.88 -1.64
CA LEU A 175 -19.92 -31.14 -1.12
C LEU A 175 -18.81 -32.13 -0.82
N ASP A 176 -17.79 -32.23 -1.67
CA ASP A 176 -16.62 -33.06 -1.46
C ASP A 176 -15.87 -32.71 -0.17
N THR A 177 -15.69 -31.41 0.08
CA THR A 177 -15.06 -30.88 1.30
C THR A 177 -15.92 -31.17 2.54
N LEU A 178 -17.24 -31.05 2.42
CA LEU A 178 -18.18 -31.38 3.51
C LEU A 178 -18.29 -32.89 3.75
N THR A 179 -18.06 -33.72 2.74
CA THR A 179 -18.02 -35.17 2.93
C THR A 179 -16.70 -35.68 3.48
N LYS A 180 -15.62 -34.90 3.29
CA LYS A 180 -14.31 -35.25 3.80
C LYS A 180 -14.34 -35.34 5.33
N ASP A 181 -13.77 -36.41 5.86
CA ASP A 181 -13.77 -36.73 7.29
C ASP A 181 -15.16 -36.89 7.92
N GLY A 182 -16.21 -37.12 7.10
CA GLY A 182 -17.57 -37.41 7.58
C GLY A 182 -18.34 -36.20 8.11
N ARG A 183 -17.94 -34.96 7.81
CA ARG A 183 -18.59 -33.75 8.37
C ARG A 183 -20.05 -33.59 7.95
N HIS A 184 -20.46 -34.16 6.82
CA HIS A 184 -21.86 -34.22 6.39
C HIS A 184 -22.74 -35.06 7.31
N GLN A 185 -22.16 -35.97 8.10
CA GLN A 185 -22.91 -36.71 9.13
C GLN A 185 -23.29 -35.80 10.30
N VAL A 186 -22.41 -34.86 10.69
CA VAL A 186 -22.74 -33.87 11.72
C VAL A 186 -23.89 -32.97 11.26
N LEU A 187 -23.86 -32.54 10.00
CA LEU A 187 -24.98 -31.78 9.42
C LEU A 187 -26.27 -32.60 9.33
N LEU A 188 -26.16 -33.91 9.11
CA LEU A 188 -27.30 -34.82 9.12
C LEU A 188 -27.89 -34.93 10.54
N ASP A 189 -27.05 -34.97 11.58
CA ASP A 189 -27.47 -35.01 12.98
C ASP A 189 -28.27 -33.76 13.34
N ASP A 190 -27.70 -32.58 13.06
CA ASP A 190 -28.36 -31.29 13.30
C ASP A 190 -29.68 -31.17 12.51
N ALA A 191 -29.72 -31.68 11.27
CA ALA A 191 -30.92 -31.66 10.44
C ALA A 191 -32.00 -32.60 10.99
N ILE A 192 -31.62 -33.80 11.44
CA ILE A 192 -32.53 -34.74 12.09
C ILE A 192 -33.11 -34.12 13.36
N GLU A 193 -32.28 -33.52 14.20
CA GLU A 193 -32.70 -32.87 15.44
C GLU A 193 -33.72 -31.75 15.16
N GLN A 194 -33.44 -30.88 14.18
CA GLN A 194 -34.38 -29.82 13.79
C GLN A 194 -35.70 -30.37 13.26
N VAL A 195 -35.68 -31.46 12.48
CA VAL A 195 -36.91 -32.08 11.97
C VAL A 195 -37.72 -32.69 13.11
N VAL A 196 -37.07 -33.39 14.05
CA VAL A 196 -37.73 -33.97 15.23
C VAL A 196 -38.34 -32.86 16.10
N ASP A 197 -37.62 -31.78 16.37
CA ASP A 197 -38.13 -30.62 17.13
C ASP A 197 -39.35 -29.97 16.45
N VAL A 198 -39.32 -29.84 15.12
CA VAL A 198 -40.46 -29.35 14.34
C VAL A 198 -41.66 -30.29 14.42
N LEU A 199 -41.45 -31.61 14.39
CA LEU A 199 -42.51 -32.63 14.44
C LEU A 199 -43.16 -32.73 15.83
N ASP A 200 -42.40 -32.49 16.90
CA ASP A 200 -42.89 -32.62 18.28
C ASP A 200 -43.68 -31.39 18.75
N LYS A 201 -43.42 -30.21 18.16
CA LYS A 201 -44.13 -28.96 18.44
C LYS A 201 -45.62 -29.06 18.13
N GLU A 202 -46.43 -28.65 19.11
CA GLU A 202 -47.89 -28.76 19.05
C GLU A 202 -48.50 -27.88 17.94
N GLU A 203 -47.92 -26.71 17.69
CA GLU A 203 -48.31 -25.74 16.65
C GLU A 203 -48.20 -26.32 15.22
N ASN A 204 -47.25 -27.24 14.99
CA ASN A 204 -47.03 -27.82 13.66
C ASN A 204 -47.90 -29.04 13.38
N ARG A 205 -48.58 -29.58 14.41
CA ARG A 205 -49.37 -30.82 14.28
C ARG A 205 -50.56 -30.66 13.35
N GLU A 206 -51.19 -29.49 13.32
CA GLU A 206 -52.30 -29.21 12.39
C GLU A 206 -51.82 -29.19 10.93
N VAL A 207 -50.66 -28.59 10.67
CA VAL A 207 -50.05 -28.55 9.34
C VAL A 207 -49.67 -29.97 8.88
N ILE A 208 -49.06 -30.76 9.77
CA ILE A 208 -48.69 -32.15 9.49
C ILE A 208 -49.93 -33.02 9.22
N ALA A 209 -50.99 -32.86 10.01
CA ALA A 209 -52.27 -33.54 9.79
C ALA A 209 -52.84 -33.23 8.40
N GLY A 210 -52.81 -31.96 8.00
CA GLY A 210 -53.24 -31.51 6.67
C GLY A 210 -52.44 -32.16 5.54
N PHE A 211 -51.11 -32.21 5.65
CA PHE A 211 -50.26 -32.88 4.65
C PHE A 211 -50.55 -34.39 4.54
N ILE A 212 -50.77 -35.08 5.66
CA ILE A 212 -51.07 -36.51 5.69
C ILE A 212 -52.41 -36.80 5.00
N VAL A 213 -53.44 -35.99 5.28
CA VAL A 213 -54.75 -36.10 4.64
C VAL A 213 -54.62 -35.93 3.13
N GLU A 214 -53.88 -34.91 2.68
CA GLU A 214 -53.71 -34.62 1.26
C GLU A 214 -52.90 -35.70 0.53
N TRP A 215 -51.82 -36.17 1.16
CA TRP A 215 -50.98 -37.24 0.61
C TRP A 215 -51.78 -38.54 0.43
N LEU A 216 -52.60 -38.91 1.41
CA LEU A 216 -53.41 -40.13 1.35
C LEU A 216 -54.51 -40.04 0.29
N LYS A 217 -55.18 -38.88 0.18
CA LYS A 217 -56.15 -38.62 -0.89
C LYS A 217 -55.54 -38.81 -2.28
N THR A 218 -54.29 -38.35 -2.44
CA THR A 218 -53.55 -38.42 -3.70
C THR A 218 -53.07 -39.83 -4.03
N GLN A 219 -52.47 -40.54 -3.07
CA GLN A 219 -51.82 -41.84 -3.31
C GLN A 219 -52.77 -43.04 -3.15
N TYR A 220 -53.77 -42.93 -2.26
CA TYR A 220 -54.69 -44.01 -1.93
C TYR A 220 -56.15 -43.54 -1.89
N PRO A 221 -56.71 -43.11 -3.03
CA PRO A 221 -58.07 -42.55 -3.12
C PRO A 221 -59.18 -43.52 -2.68
N LYS A 222 -58.89 -44.82 -2.59
CA LYS A 222 -59.84 -45.85 -2.12
C LYS A 222 -59.84 -46.03 -0.59
N VAL A 223 -58.79 -45.60 0.11
CA VAL A 223 -58.62 -45.76 1.56
C VAL A 223 -59.45 -44.72 2.34
N GLU A 224 -59.69 -43.55 1.74
CA GLU A 224 -60.57 -42.49 2.28
C GLU A 224 -62.00 -42.99 2.56
N LYS A 225 -62.50 -43.96 1.77
CA LYS A 225 -63.86 -44.51 1.93
C LYS A 225 -64.01 -45.50 3.09
N ILE A 226 -62.91 -45.97 3.67
CA ILE A 226 -62.90 -47.11 4.61
C ILE A 226 -62.53 -46.65 6.03
N MET A 227 -61.90 -45.49 6.17
CA MET A 227 -61.39 -44.97 7.45
C MET A 227 -62.17 -43.71 7.90
N PRO A 228 -62.57 -43.59 9.18
CA PRO A 228 -63.28 -42.41 9.67
C PRO A 228 -62.41 -41.15 9.57
N THR A 229 -62.98 -40.02 9.15
CA THR A 229 -62.28 -38.72 9.05
C THR A 229 -61.66 -38.27 10.39
N GLN A 230 -62.22 -38.73 11.52
CA GLN A 230 -61.69 -38.52 12.87
C GLN A 230 -60.37 -39.26 13.17
N TRP A 231 -60.04 -40.35 12.47
CA TRP A 231 -58.73 -41.01 12.57
C TRP A 231 -57.62 -40.14 11.96
N PHE A 232 -57.96 -39.33 10.95
CA PHE A 232 -57.04 -38.41 10.27
C PHE A 232 -56.89 -37.04 10.95
N GLY A 233 -57.52 -36.84 12.11
CA GLY A 233 -57.32 -35.65 12.94
C GLY A 233 -55.99 -35.71 13.73
N GLU A 234 -55.94 -34.98 14.84
CA GLU A 234 -54.75 -34.84 15.68
C GLU A 234 -54.08 -36.17 16.09
N ASN A 235 -54.87 -37.22 16.35
CA ASN A 235 -54.34 -38.51 16.82
C ASN A 235 -53.56 -39.26 15.73
N GLY A 236 -54.00 -39.23 14.47
CA GLY A 236 -53.28 -39.86 13.35
C GLY A 236 -52.00 -39.11 13.00
N ALA A 237 -52.06 -37.78 13.01
CA ALA A 237 -50.90 -36.92 12.82
C ALA A 237 -49.86 -37.12 13.93
N ARG A 238 -50.31 -37.20 15.19
CA ARG A 238 -49.44 -37.48 16.35
C ARG A 238 -48.79 -38.86 16.25
N MET A 239 -49.55 -39.90 15.86
CA MET A 239 -49.00 -41.24 15.70
C MET A 239 -47.94 -41.30 14.59
N LEU A 240 -48.18 -40.65 13.45
CA LEU A 240 -47.25 -40.60 12.34
C LEU A 240 -46.03 -39.75 12.65
N ALA A 241 -46.20 -38.56 13.24
CA ALA A 241 -45.10 -37.73 13.71
C ALA A 241 -44.22 -38.51 14.70
N SER A 242 -44.81 -39.14 15.71
CA SER A 242 -44.06 -39.97 16.66
C SER A 242 -43.39 -41.20 16.01
N ALA A 243 -43.99 -41.80 14.98
CA ALA A 243 -43.36 -42.90 14.25
C ALA A 243 -42.15 -42.41 13.43
N VAL A 244 -42.28 -41.26 12.77
CA VAL A 244 -41.19 -40.63 12.01
C VAL A 244 -40.09 -40.16 12.96
N SER A 245 -40.42 -39.47 14.06
CA SER A 245 -39.46 -39.04 15.08
C SER A 245 -38.67 -40.22 15.63
N ARG A 246 -39.31 -41.34 16.00
CA ARG A 246 -38.60 -42.54 16.47
C ARG A 246 -37.65 -43.14 15.43
N VAL A 247 -38.03 -43.14 14.16
CA VAL A 247 -37.13 -43.61 13.09
C VAL A 247 -35.96 -42.66 12.95
N LEU A 248 -36.20 -41.35 12.95
CA LEU A 248 -35.16 -40.33 12.84
C LEU A 248 -34.21 -40.33 14.05
N GLU A 249 -34.73 -40.48 15.26
CA GLU A 249 -33.95 -40.66 16.49
C GLU A 249 -33.12 -41.96 16.46
N GLY A 250 -33.69 -43.05 15.94
CA GLY A 250 -32.96 -44.30 15.73
C GLY A 250 -31.82 -44.18 14.73
N VAL A 251 -32.03 -43.39 13.67
CA VAL A 251 -30.96 -42.99 12.73
C VAL A 251 -29.93 -42.12 13.45
N ALA A 252 -30.36 -41.14 14.25
CA ALA A 252 -29.48 -40.24 14.98
C ALA A 252 -28.55 -41.00 15.95
N ALA A 253 -29.10 -41.94 16.71
CA ALA A 253 -28.39 -42.66 17.77
C ALA A 253 -27.41 -43.75 17.29
N ASP A 254 -27.60 -44.29 16.08
CA ASP A 254 -26.77 -45.36 15.54
C ASP A 254 -25.96 -44.88 14.32
N PRO A 255 -24.63 -44.69 14.46
CA PRO A 255 -23.76 -44.33 13.34
C PRO A 255 -23.73 -45.36 12.20
N GLU A 256 -23.98 -46.64 12.50
CA GLU A 256 -23.97 -47.73 11.53
C GLU A 256 -25.35 -47.99 10.90
N HIS A 257 -26.35 -47.14 11.20
CA HIS A 257 -27.70 -47.31 10.70
C HIS A 257 -27.75 -47.33 9.16
N GLU A 258 -28.52 -48.27 8.58
CA GLU A 258 -28.57 -48.48 7.12
C GLU A 258 -28.92 -47.21 6.33
N LEU A 259 -29.86 -46.40 6.85
CA LEU A 259 -30.25 -45.10 6.27
C LEU A 259 -29.09 -44.08 6.25
N ARG A 260 -28.23 -44.04 7.27
CA ARG A 260 -27.04 -43.17 7.26
C ARG A 260 -26.06 -43.59 6.17
N GLN A 261 -25.77 -44.88 6.08
CA GLN A 261 -24.88 -45.38 5.03
C GLN A 261 -25.47 -45.15 3.63
N ARG A 262 -26.78 -45.23 3.48
CA ARG A 262 -27.47 -44.92 2.22
C ARG A 262 -27.40 -43.43 1.89
N PHE A 263 -27.56 -42.56 2.88
CA PHE A 263 -27.35 -41.12 2.73
C PHE A 263 -25.92 -40.83 2.28
N ASP A 264 -24.93 -41.41 2.96
CA ASP A 264 -23.51 -41.26 2.63
C ASP A 264 -23.20 -41.62 1.16
N ARG A 265 -23.60 -42.82 0.74
CA ARG A 265 -23.45 -43.27 -0.65
C ARG A 265 -24.19 -42.38 -1.65
N THR A 266 -25.29 -41.76 -1.25
CA THR A 266 -26.07 -40.87 -2.11
C THR A 266 -25.38 -39.52 -2.26
N VAL A 267 -24.87 -38.95 -1.16
CA VAL A 267 -24.11 -37.68 -1.19
C VAL A 267 -22.83 -37.85 -2.01
N VAL A 268 -22.05 -38.91 -1.78
CA VAL A 268 -20.83 -39.19 -2.56
C VAL A 268 -21.14 -39.33 -4.06
N ARG A 269 -22.18 -40.09 -4.41
CA ARG A 269 -22.61 -40.24 -5.81
C ARG A 269 -23.10 -38.92 -6.40
N LEU A 270 -23.82 -38.11 -5.64
CA LEU A 270 -24.28 -36.80 -6.08
C LEU A 270 -23.09 -35.86 -6.33
N THR A 271 -22.11 -35.85 -5.45
CA THR A 271 -20.86 -35.09 -5.60
C THR A 271 -20.13 -35.47 -6.88
N GLU A 272 -19.95 -36.76 -7.14
CA GLU A 272 -19.31 -37.25 -8.38
C GLU A 272 -20.08 -36.85 -9.64
N ARG A 273 -21.42 -36.97 -9.60
CA ARG A 273 -22.27 -36.57 -10.72
C ARG A 273 -22.24 -35.07 -10.94
N LEU A 274 -22.25 -34.24 -9.89
CA LEU A 274 -22.13 -32.78 -10.04
C LEU A 274 -20.83 -32.37 -10.73
N LYS A 275 -19.73 -33.09 -10.48
CA LYS A 275 -18.42 -32.80 -11.08
C LYS A 275 -18.29 -33.30 -12.53
N HIS A 276 -18.86 -34.45 -12.85
CA HIS A 276 -18.52 -35.18 -14.08
C HIS A 276 -19.71 -35.50 -15.01
N ASP A 277 -20.95 -35.47 -14.52
CA ASP A 277 -22.14 -35.81 -15.31
C ASP A 277 -22.53 -34.62 -16.22
N PRO A 278 -22.53 -34.80 -17.56
CA PRO A 278 -22.88 -33.73 -18.49
C PRO A 278 -24.27 -33.13 -18.24
N ALA A 279 -25.22 -33.90 -17.71
CA ALA A 279 -26.56 -33.40 -17.42
C ALA A 279 -26.56 -32.39 -16.26
N PHE A 280 -25.75 -32.64 -15.22
CA PHE A 280 -25.61 -31.72 -14.09
C PHE A 280 -24.81 -30.48 -14.47
N ILE A 281 -23.76 -30.62 -15.28
CA ILE A 281 -23.01 -29.48 -15.81
C ILE A 281 -23.95 -28.59 -16.65
N ALA A 282 -24.76 -29.18 -17.54
CA ALA A 282 -25.74 -28.43 -18.32
C ALA A 282 -26.79 -27.72 -17.45
N LYS A 283 -27.25 -28.35 -16.35
CA LYS A 283 -28.18 -27.73 -15.41
C LYS A 283 -27.54 -26.57 -14.64
N GLY A 284 -26.28 -26.70 -14.23
CA GLY A 284 -25.51 -25.60 -13.64
C GLY A 284 -25.40 -24.42 -14.60
N GLU A 285 -25.10 -24.68 -15.87
CA GLU A 285 -25.04 -23.64 -16.91
C GLU A 285 -26.40 -23.00 -17.22
N GLU A 286 -27.50 -23.74 -17.06
CA GLU A 286 -28.86 -23.20 -17.13
C GLU A 286 -29.15 -22.25 -15.96
N ILE A 287 -28.82 -22.65 -14.73
CA ILE A 287 -28.97 -21.80 -13.54
C ILE A 287 -28.09 -20.56 -13.66
N LYS A 288 -26.85 -20.72 -14.13
CA LYS A 288 -25.91 -19.62 -14.39
C LYS A 288 -26.47 -18.63 -15.39
N ARG A 289 -27.04 -19.10 -16.51
CA ARG A 289 -27.73 -18.24 -17.49
C ARG A 289 -28.94 -17.55 -16.88
N TYR A 290 -29.73 -18.24 -16.06
CA TYR A 290 -30.88 -17.64 -15.38
C TYR A 290 -30.45 -16.52 -14.43
N VAL A 291 -29.38 -16.71 -13.66
CA VAL A 291 -28.81 -15.70 -12.75
C VAL A 291 -28.19 -14.54 -13.53
N ARG A 292 -27.55 -14.80 -14.67
CA ARG A 292 -26.88 -13.79 -15.50
C ARG A 292 -27.86 -12.92 -16.29
N ASP A 293 -28.78 -13.57 -16.99
CA ASP A 293 -29.62 -12.96 -18.03
C ASP A 293 -31.08 -12.80 -17.59
N GLY A 294 -31.46 -13.40 -16.46
CA GLY A 294 -32.80 -13.28 -15.91
C GLY A 294 -33.09 -11.85 -15.47
N ALA A 295 -34.01 -11.19 -16.16
CA ALA A 295 -34.43 -9.82 -15.85
C ALA A 295 -34.89 -9.68 -14.39
N ALA A 296 -35.65 -10.65 -13.88
CA ALA A 296 -36.14 -10.65 -12.50
C ALA A 296 -35.03 -10.75 -11.46
N PHE A 297 -33.98 -11.55 -11.72
CA PHE A 297 -32.85 -11.67 -10.79
C PHE A 297 -31.99 -10.41 -10.80
N ASN A 298 -31.72 -9.85 -11.98
CA ASN A 298 -30.97 -8.60 -12.10
C ASN A 298 -31.69 -7.42 -11.45
N GLU A 299 -33.02 -7.35 -11.59
CA GLU A 299 -33.85 -6.34 -10.91
C GLU A 299 -33.81 -6.53 -9.39
N TYR A 300 -33.95 -7.76 -8.90
CA TYR A 300 -33.82 -8.06 -7.46
C TYR A 300 -32.44 -7.70 -6.89
N VAL A 301 -31.35 -8.03 -7.58
CA VAL A 301 -29.98 -7.69 -7.14
C VAL A 301 -29.77 -6.18 -7.13
N ARG A 302 -30.30 -5.48 -8.13
CA ARG A 302 -30.27 -4.01 -8.18
C ARG A 302 -31.02 -3.40 -7.01
N ASP A 303 -32.24 -3.87 -6.73
CA ASP A 303 -33.03 -3.38 -5.60
C ASP A 303 -32.33 -3.65 -4.26
N LEU A 304 -31.74 -4.84 -4.09
CA LEU A 304 -30.97 -5.17 -2.88
C LEU A 304 -29.75 -4.25 -2.72
N TRP A 305 -29.08 -3.94 -3.82
CA TRP A 305 -27.96 -3.00 -3.84
C TRP A 305 -28.38 -1.56 -3.50
N ASP A 306 -29.49 -1.10 -4.07
CA ASP A 306 -30.03 0.24 -3.81
C ASP A 306 -30.52 0.36 -2.36
N GLN A 307 -31.13 -0.68 -1.80
CA GLN A 307 -31.50 -0.76 -0.38
C GLN A 307 -30.26 -0.73 0.53
N LEU A 308 -29.24 -1.52 0.24
CA LEU A 308 -27.99 -1.54 1.00
C LEU A 308 -27.31 -0.16 0.96
N ARG A 309 -27.24 0.47 -0.22
CA ARG A 309 -26.69 1.81 -0.40
C ARG A 309 -27.46 2.85 0.41
N ALA A 310 -28.79 2.83 0.33
CA ALA A 310 -29.64 3.77 1.07
C ALA A 310 -29.44 3.62 2.58
N TRP A 311 -29.39 2.37 3.07
CA TRP A 311 -29.09 2.07 4.46
C TRP A 311 -27.71 2.57 4.88
N LEU A 312 -26.65 2.29 4.10
CA LEU A 312 -25.29 2.75 4.38
C LEU A 312 -25.19 4.27 4.42
N LYS A 313 -25.80 4.98 3.46
CA LYS A 313 -25.84 6.46 3.45
C LYS A 313 -26.56 7.00 4.68
N ALA A 314 -27.69 6.40 5.06
CA ALA A 314 -28.44 6.80 6.25
C ALA A 314 -27.64 6.54 7.54
N ASP A 315 -26.92 5.43 7.63
CA ASP A 315 -26.07 5.11 8.78
C ASP A 315 -24.90 6.11 8.91
N LEU A 316 -24.22 6.41 7.82
CA LEU A 316 -23.07 7.32 7.79
C LEU A 316 -23.43 8.78 8.11
N ALA A 317 -24.67 9.19 7.83
CA ALA A 317 -25.17 10.52 8.18
C ALA A 317 -25.47 10.67 9.68
N ARG A 318 -25.58 9.57 10.43
CA ARG A 318 -25.89 9.62 11.86
C ARG A 318 -24.63 9.91 12.68
N PRO A 319 -24.73 10.75 13.73
CA PRO A 319 -23.62 10.98 14.65
C PRO A 319 -23.21 9.73 15.42
N ASP A 320 -24.08 8.73 15.50
CA ASP A 320 -23.83 7.42 16.13
C ASP A 320 -24.01 6.30 15.08
N SER A 321 -23.15 6.32 14.06
CA SER A 321 -23.12 5.34 12.96
C SER A 321 -22.80 3.93 13.49
N ALA A 322 -23.58 2.93 13.05
CA ALA A 322 -23.31 1.53 13.35
C ALA A 322 -21.98 1.07 12.76
N LEU A 323 -21.62 1.53 11.56
CA LEU A 323 -20.30 1.27 10.96
C LEU A 323 -19.17 1.84 11.80
N HIS A 324 -19.32 3.06 12.31
CA HIS A 324 -18.33 3.68 13.21
C HIS A 324 -18.11 2.82 14.45
N ARG A 325 -19.18 2.45 15.15
CA ARG A 325 -19.11 1.60 16.36
C ARG A 325 -18.53 0.22 16.07
N GLN A 326 -18.92 -0.38 14.94
CA GLN A 326 -18.42 -1.70 14.55
C GLN A 326 -16.93 -1.65 14.23
N ALA A 327 -16.48 -0.63 13.50
CA ALA A 327 -15.07 -0.41 13.21
C ALA A 327 -14.24 -0.16 14.48
N ALA A 328 -14.75 0.66 15.40
CA ALA A 328 -14.10 0.90 16.69
C ALA A 328 -14.01 -0.38 17.54
N THR A 329 -15.11 -1.15 17.61
CA THR A 329 -15.15 -2.43 18.34
C THR A 329 -14.18 -3.45 17.75
N LEU A 330 -14.18 -3.63 16.42
CA LEU A 330 -13.26 -4.55 15.73
C LEU A 330 -11.81 -4.10 15.88
N GLY A 331 -11.55 -2.79 15.78
CA GLY A 331 -10.23 -2.21 16.01
C GLY A 331 -9.72 -2.50 17.41
N GLY A 332 -10.55 -2.26 18.44
CA GLY A 332 -10.21 -2.55 19.83
C GLY A 332 -9.98 -4.04 20.10
N TRP A 333 -10.84 -4.90 19.55
CA TRP A 333 -10.66 -6.35 19.62
C TRP A 333 -9.34 -6.79 18.97
N LEU A 334 -9.01 -6.27 17.79
CA LEU A 334 -7.76 -6.57 17.10
C LEU A 334 -6.55 -6.05 17.90
N GLY A 335 -6.63 -4.85 18.47
CA GLY A 335 -5.62 -4.29 19.34
C GLY A 335 -5.34 -5.16 20.56
N ALA A 336 -6.39 -5.59 21.26
CA ALA A 336 -6.28 -6.51 22.39
C ALA A 336 -5.65 -7.85 21.98
N ARG A 337 -6.09 -8.44 20.87
CA ARG A 337 -5.53 -9.69 20.35
C ARG A 337 -4.05 -9.58 19.96
N LEU A 338 -3.64 -8.47 19.35
CA LEU A 338 -2.24 -8.21 19.01
C LEU A 338 -1.39 -7.99 20.26
N ALA A 339 -1.94 -7.36 21.31
CA ALA A 339 -1.24 -7.18 22.57
C ALA A 339 -1.01 -8.52 23.29
N GLU A 340 -2.00 -9.41 23.29
CA GLU A 340 -1.98 -10.70 23.99
C GLU A 340 -1.16 -11.78 23.27
N SER A 341 -1.08 -11.77 21.93
CA SER A 341 -0.50 -12.87 21.15
C SER A 341 0.79 -12.46 20.43
N PRO A 342 1.97 -12.80 20.98
CA PRO A 342 3.25 -12.64 20.28
C PRO A 342 3.32 -13.40 18.95
N ALA A 343 2.72 -14.60 18.90
CA ALA A 343 2.69 -15.42 17.69
C ALA A 343 1.90 -14.75 16.56
N LEU A 344 0.76 -14.12 16.87
CA LEU A 344 -0.02 -13.37 15.88
C LEU A 344 0.77 -12.17 15.36
N ARG A 345 1.45 -11.42 16.23
CA ARG A 345 2.30 -10.30 15.81
C ARG A 345 3.44 -10.74 14.91
N ALA A 346 4.12 -11.83 15.24
CA ALA A 346 5.18 -12.40 14.42
C ALA A 346 4.67 -12.78 13.02
N SER A 347 3.53 -13.48 12.95
CA SER A 347 2.91 -13.85 11.67
C SER A 347 2.51 -12.61 10.85
N LEU A 348 1.95 -11.58 11.48
CA LEU A 348 1.53 -10.36 10.79
C LEU A 348 2.75 -9.58 10.25
N ASN A 349 3.82 -9.48 11.04
CA ASN A 349 5.07 -8.86 10.60
C ASN A 349 5.71 -9.62 9.42
N GLU A 350 5.69 -10.96 9.44
CA GLU A 350 6.17 -11.78 8.33
C GLU A 350 5.37 -11.53 7.04
N HIS A 351 4.04 -11.43 7.15
CA HIS A 351 3.18 -11.10 6.00
C HIS A 351 3.44 -9.69 5.47
N VAL A 352 3.62 -8.70 6.36
CA VAL A 352 3.98 -7.33 5.95
C VAL A 352 5.34 -7.31 5.27
N GLU A 353 6.32 -8.03 5.80
CA GLU A 353 7.66 -8.13 5.21
C GLU A 353 7.60 -8.78 3.83
N LYS A 354 6.83 -9.85 3.66
CA LYS A 354 6.62 -10.51 2.37
C LYS A 354 5.95 -9.58 1.37
N ALA A 355 4.88 -8.88 1.78
CA ALA A 355 4.21 -7.89 0.94
C ALA A 355 5.18 -6.78 0.50
N VAL A 356 6.07 -6.31 1.39
CA VAL A 356 7.09 -5.33 1.01
C VAL A 356 8.09 -5.90 0.03
N HIS A 357 8.55 -7.15 0.16
CA HIS A 357 9.44 -7.74 -0.85
C HIS A 357 8.78 -7.82 -2.23
N GLU A 358 7.49 -8.15 -2.28
CA GLU A 358 6.73 -8.26 -3.52
C GLU A 358 6.44 -6.88 -4.15
N MET A 359 6.11 -5.87 -3.33
CA MET A 359 5.67 -4.55 -3.82
C MET A 359 6.80 -3.51 -3.93
N ALA A 360 7.91 -3.67 -3.21
CA ALA A 360 9.01 -2.70 -3.18
C ALA A 360 9.61 -2.40 -4.56
N PRO A 361 9.82 -3.38 -5.47
CA PRO A 361 10.37 -3.10 -6.79
C PRO A 361 9.51 -2.12 -7.60
N ASP A 362 8.21 -2.39 -7.69
CA ASP A 362 7.26 -1.56 -8.45
C ASP A 362 7.10 -0.17 -7.83
N PHE A 363 7.05 -0.10 -6.50
CA PHE A 363 6.99 1.17 -5.78
C PHE A 363 8.27 2.00 -5.95
N ALA A 364 9.44 1.36 -5.92
CA ALA A 364 10.72 2.02 -6.15
C ALA A 364 10.83 2.57 -7.57
N ASP A 365 10.35 1.83 -8.56
CA ASP A 365 10.32 2.28 -9.97
C ASP A 365 9.32 3.43 -10.18
N PHE A 366 8.16 3.39 -9.51
CA PHE A 366 7.22 4.51 -9.49
C PHE A 366 7.86 5.78 -8.89
N LEU A 367 8.46 5.68 -7.70
CA LEU A 367 9.10 6.83 -7.04
C LEU A 367 10.30 7.34 -7.81
N MET A 368 11.11 6.47 -8.40
CA MET A 368 12.23 6.87 -9.26
C MET A 368 11.74 7.74 -10.42
N ARG A 369 10.69 7.32 -11.12
CA ARG A 369 10.08 8.09 -12.21
C ARG A 369 9.55 9.43 -11.69
N HIS A 370 8.79 9.40 -10.60
CA HIS A 370 8.22 10.61 -10.02
C HIS A 370 9.29 11.65 -9.61
N ILE A 371 10.36 11.23 -8.94
CA ILE A 371 11.48 12.11 -8.54
C ILE A 371 12.16 12.68 -9.78
N ARG A 372 12.46 11.84 -10.77
CA ARG A 372 13.12 12.23 -12.01
C ARG A 372 12.30 13.29 -12.74
N ASP A 373 11.01 13.04 -12.96
CA ASP A 373 10.10 13.94 -13.67
C ASP A 373 9.91 15.25 -12.91
N THR A 374 9.80 15.18 -11.58
CA THR A 374 9.69 16.36 -10.72
C THR A 374 10.91 17.27 -10.86
N VAL A 375 12.13 16.72 -10.73
CA VAL A 375 13.37 17.53 -10.82
C VAL A 375 13.60 18.03 -12.25
N ARG A 376 13.28 17.22 -13.28
CA ARG A 376 13.35 17.66 -14.68
C ARG A 376 12.40 18.82 -14.97
N ASN A 377 11.25 18.88 -14.31
CA ASN A 377 10.30 19.98 -14.46
C ASN A 377 10.69 21.26 -13.72
N TRP A 378 11.73 21.24 -12.88
CA TRP A 378 12.20 22.47 -12.21
C TRP A 378 12.95 23.41 -13.14
N ASP A 379 12.83 24.71 -12.89
CA ASP A 379 13.67 25.71 -13.55
C ASP A 379 15.14 25.50 -13.13
N ALA A 380 16.02 25.37 -14.12
CA ALA A 380 17.43 25.05 -13.88
C ALA A 380 18.18 26.15 -13.12
N ARG A 381 17.77 27.42 -13.27
CA ARG A 381 18.37 28.55 -12.57
C ARG A 381 17.91 28.60 -11.13
N GLU A 382 16.63 28.31 -10.87
CA GLU A 382 16.12 28.25 -9.50
C GLU A 382 16.75 27.08 -8.72
N MET A 383 16.85 25.88 -9.32
CA MET A 383 17.57 24.77 -8.71
C MET A 383 19.03 25.14 -8.39
N SER A 384 19.72 25.75 -9.36
CA SER A 384 21.10 26.20 -9.17
C SER A 384 21.24 27.22 -8.04
N ARG A 385 20.30 28.17 -7.93
CA ARG A 385 20.24 29.15 -6.86
C ARG A 385 20.02 28.51 -5.49
N GLN A 386 19.14 27.51 -5.40
CA GLN A 386 18.91 26.78 -4.16
C GLN A 386 20.15 26.01 -3.72
N ILE A 387 20.86 25.38 -4.65
CA ILE A 387 22.14 24.72 -4.37
C ILE A 387 23.18 25.77 -3.93
N GLU A 388 23.31 26.89 -4.64
CA GLU A 388 24.24 27.98 -4.29
C GLU A 388 23.99 28.53 -2.88
N LEU A 389 22.72 28.64 -2.45
CA LEU A 389 22.36 29.08 -1.11
C LEU A 389 22.77 28.09 -0.01
N ASN A 390 22.77 26.80 -0.31
CA ASN A 390 23.08 25.76 0.67
C ASN A 390 24.59 25.47 0.79
N ILE A 391 25.32 25.44 -0.33
CA ILE A 391 26.76 25.09 -0.33
C ILE A 391 27.69 26.28 -0.67
N GLY A 392 27.13 27.43 -1.06
CA GLY A 392 27.93 28.53 -1.58
C GLY A 392 28.85 29.16 -0.55
N LYS A 393 28.51 29.11 0.75
CA LYS A 393 29.38 29.57 1.84
C LYS A 393 30.68 28.78 1.87
N ASP A 394 30.57 27.45 1.80
CA ASP A 394 31.71 26.53 1.84
C ASP A 394 32.56 26.66 0.57
N LEU A 395 31.92 26.88 -0.58
CA LEU A 395 32.64 27.16 -1.83
C LEU A 395 33.43 28.48 -1.79
N GLN A 396 32.98 29.50 -1.04
CA GLN A 396 33.77 30.72 -0.86
C GLN A 396 35.03 30.49 -0.01
N TYR A 397 35.06 29.49 0.88
CA TYR A 397 36.27 29.14 1.63
C TYR A 397 37.37 28.62 0.70
N ILE A 398 37.02 27.91 -0.37
CA ILE A 398 37.99 27.49 -1.40
C ILE A 398 38.72 28.72 -1.96
N ARG A 399 37.98 29.79 -2.31
CA ARG A 399 38.57 31.04 -2.82
C ARG A 399 39.47 31.76 -1.82
N ILE A 400 39.10 31.76 -0.55
CA ILE A 400 39.95 32.30 0.53
C ILE A 400 41.25 31.50 0.60
N ASN A 401 41.15 30.17 0.62
CA ASN A 401 42.29 29.27 0.66
C ASN A 401 43.16 29.40 -0.59
N GLY A 402 42.59 29.54 -1.79
CA GLY A 402 43.36 29.76 -3.02
C GLY A 402 44.15 31.06 -3.01
N THR A 403 43.63 32.11 -2.37
CA THR A 403 44.39 33.36 -2.16
C THR A 403 45.59 33.13 -1.24
N LEU A 404 45.40 32.41 -0.14
CA LEU A 404 46.45 32.13 0.84
C LEU A 404 47.52 31.18 0.29
N VAL A 405 47.10 30.06 -0.28
CA VAL A 405 47.97 29.05 -0.88
C VAL A 405 48.70 29.62 -2.09
N GLY A 406 48.01 30.39 -2.94
CA GLY A 406 48.64 31.12 -4.05
C GLY A 406 49.75 32.03 -3.56
N GLY A 407 49.51 32.82 -2.51
CA GLY A 407 50.54 33.67 -1.91
C GLY A 407 51.74 32.91 -1.35
N LEU A 408 51.51 31.80 -0.65
CA LEU A 408 52.59 30.94 -0.15
C LEU A 408 53.42 30.32 -1.27
N ILE A 409 52.78 29.85 -2.34
CA ILE A 409 53.47 29.32 -3.52
C ILE A 409 54.29 30.43 -4.20
N GLY A 410 53.71 31.63 -4.34
CA GLY A 410 54.42 32.80 -4.87
C GLY A 410 55.66 33.15 -4.06
N LEU A 411 55.58 33.10 -2.73
CA LEU A 411 56.72 33.29 -1.84
C LEU A 411 57.78 32.20 -2.05
N GLY A 412 57.36 30.93 -2.10
CA GLY A 412 58.26 29.80 -2.31
C GLY A 412 59.00 29.89 -3.64
N LEU A 413 58.28 30.16 -4.74
CA LEU A 413 58.87 30.37 -6.07
C LEU A 413 59.84 31.55 -6.09
N TYR A 414 59.50 32.64 -5.39
CA TYR A 414 60.39 33.78 -5.26
C TYR A 414 61.68 33.44 -4.50
N LEU A 415 61.59 32.72 -3.38
CA LEU A 415 62.75 32.24 -2.62
C LEU A 415 63.64 31.32 -3.46
N VAL A 416 63.05 30.42 -4.26
CA VAL A 416 63.78 29.59 -5.22
C VAL A 416 64.46 30.44 -6.30
N SER A 417 63.79 31.48 -6.81
CA SER A 417 64.35 32.38 -7.82
C SER A 417 65.52 33.23 -7.31
N LEU A 418 65.70 33.35 -5.99
CA LEU A 418 66.82 34.04 -5.36
C LEU A 418 68.08 33.16 -5.26
N VAL A 419 67.96 31.84 -5.36
CA VAL A 419 69.08 30.88 -5.25
C VAL A 419 70.19 31.15 -6.28
N PRO A 420 69.91 31.42 -7.57
CA PRO A 420 70.95 31.72 -8.55
C PRO A 420 71.69 33.04 -8.27
N ARG A 421 71.01 34.03 -7.69
CA ARG A 421 71.62 35.32 -7.31
C ARG A 421 72.56 35.18 -6.12
N TRP A 422 72.24 34.28 -5.20
CA TRP A 422 73.12 33.91 -4.08
C TRP A 422 74.31 33.07 -4.54
N ALA A 423 74.10 32.13 -5.46
CA ALA A 423 75.17 31.31 -6.02
C ALA A 423 76.20 32.11 -6.84
N ALA A 424 75.76 33.18 -7.52
CA ALA A 424 76.65 34.09 -8.26
C ALA A 424 77.42 35.08 -7.37
N GLY A 425 77.12 35.15 -6.07
CA GLY A 425 77.80 36.00 -5.09
C GLY A 425 78.92 35.31 -4.30
N TRP A 426 79.24 34.05 -4.60
CA TRP A 426 80.36 33.35 -3.96
C TRP A 426 81.65 33.67 -4.74
N PRO A 427 82.61 34.42 -4.17
CA PRO A 427 83.92 34.54 -4.79
C PRO A 427 84.59 33.16 -4.77
N HIS A 428 85.06 32.71 -5.94
CA HIS A 428 85.98 31.57 -6.05
C HIS A 428 87.31 31.86 -5.37
#